data_AF-A0A4Y4KH01-F1
#
_entry.id   AF-A0A4Y4KH01-F1
#
_cell.length_a   1.000
_cell.length_b   1.000
_cell.length_c   1.000
_cell.angle_alpha   90.00
_cell.angle_beta   90.00
_cell.angle_gamma   90.00
#
_symmetry.space_group_name_H-M   'P 1'
#
loop_
_entity.id
_entity.type
_entity.pdbx_description
1 polymer ?
#
loop_
_entity_poly.entity_id
_entity_poly.type
_entity_poly.pdbx_seq_one_letter_code
_entity_poly.pdbx_strand_id
1 'polypeptide(L)' 'MRRTTARATGAASGARDRRPLMSAEELAGFLGVPLNTVYVWNHRRQGPRAHKVGRYLRYRWPEVEAWLEAQAVDRAV' A
#
# COMPACT_ATOMS: atom_id res chain seq x y z
N MET A 1 -27.31 24.89 1.54
CA MET A 1 -26.97 23.72 2.39
C MET A 1 -25.88 22.94 1.68
N ARG A 2 -24.72 22.75 2.33
CA ARG A 2 -23.48 22.31 1.70
C ARG A 2 -23.59 20.85 1.26
N ARG A 3 -23.33 20.58 -0.02
CA ARG A 3 -23.03 19.23 -0.51
C ARG A 3 -21.73 18.80 0.14
N THR A 4 -21.74 17.70 0.87
CA THR A 4 -20.50 17.03 1.25
C THR A 4 -20.56 15.61 0.74
N THR A 5 -19.88 15.43 -0.38
CA THR A 5 -19.47 14.16 -0.96
C THR A 5 -18.47 13.47 -0.03
N ALA A 6 -18.60 12.15 0.15
CA ALA A 6 -17.55 11.19 -0.23
C ALA A 6 -17.84 9.83 0.41
N ARG A 7 -18.23 8.89 -0.46
CA ARG A 7 -18.21 7.47 -0.21
C ARG A 7 -16.76 7.01 -0.10
N ALA A 8 -16.42 6.33 0.99
CA ALA A 8 -15.22 5.49 1.05
C ALA A 8 -15.44 4.29 1.97
N THR A 9 -16.51 3.53 1.72
CA THR A 9 -16.64 2.18 2.30
C THR A 9 -15.90 1.18 1.41
N GLY A 10 -14.57 1.31 1.37
CA GLY A 10 -13.65 0.29 0.85
C GLY A 10 -13.28 -0.77 1.90
N ALA A 11 -13.91 -0.72 3.07
CA ALA A 11 -13.61 -1.59 4.21
C ALA A 11 -14.40 -2.91 4.15
N ALA A 12 -14.12 -3.77 3.17
CA ALA A 12 -14.60 -5.17 3.23
C ALA A 12 -13.82 -6.20 2.38
N SER A 13 -12.75 -5.83 1.66
CA SER A 13 -11.97 -6.83 0.88
C SER A 13 -10.85 -7.51 1.69
N GLY A 14 -10.47 -6.96 2.85
CA GLY A 14 -9.33 -7.47 3.64
C GLY A 14 -9.58 -8.77 4.42
N ALA A 15 -10.82 -9.23 4.57
CA ALA A 15 -11.16 -10.38 5.42
C ALA A 15 -11.11 -11.74 4.69
N ARG A 16 -11.10 -11.75 3.36
CA ARG A 16 -11.08 -12.99 2.56
C ARG A 16 -9.83 -13.16 1.71
N ASP A 17 -8.94 -12.18 1.73
CA ASP A 17 -7.73 -12.24 0.94
C ASP A 17 -6.71 -13.16 1.60
N ARG A 18 -6.82 -14.46 1.28
CA ARG A 18 -5.90 -15.54 1.69
C ARG A 18 -4.65 -15.58 0.80
N ARG A 19 -4.44 -14.60 -0.08
CA ARG A 19 -3.23 -14.51 -0.90
C ARG A 19 -1.99 -14.41 0.00
N PRO A 20 -0.86 -15.00 -0.42
CA PRO A 20 0.41 -14.83 0.28
C PRO A 20 0.75 -13.36 0.48
N LEU A 21 1.30 -13.03 1.66
CA LEU A 21 1.76 -11.67 1.94
C LEU A 21 3.06 -11.38 1.19
N MET A 22 3.06 -10.25 0.49
CA MET A 22 4.21 -9.76 -0.26
C MET A 22 5.34 -9.33 0.69
N SER A 23 6.56 -9.70 0.37
CA SER A 23 7.79 -9.27 1.06
C SER A 23 8.25 -7.89 0.59
N ALA A 24 9.22 -7.29 1.30
CA ALA A 24 9.82 -6.04 0.85
C ALA A 24 10.56 -6.18 -0.49
N GLU A 25 11.16 -7.35 -0.75
CA GLU A 25 11.84 -7.67 -2.02
C GLU A 25 10.86 -7.77 -3.18
N GLU A 26 9.74 -8.47 -2.98
CA GLU A 26 8.69 -8.56 -3.98
C GLU A 26 8.05 -7.20 -4.25
N LEU A 27 7.85 -6.37 -3.22
CA LEU A 27 7.35 -5.01 -3.38
C LEU A 27 8.32 -4.13 -4.19
N ALA A 28 9.61 -4.21 -3.87
CA ALA A 28 10.65 -3.51 -4.60
C ALA A 28 10.68 -3.92 -6.08
N GLY A 29 10.64 -5.23 -6.34
CA GLY A 29 10.58 -5.78 -7.70
C GLY A 29 9.31 -5.39 -8.44
N PHE A 30 8.15 -5.44 -7.76
CA PHE A 30 6.87 -5.07 -8.34
C PHE A 30 6.81 -3.59 -8.75
N LEU A 31 7.35 -2.70 -7.93
CA LEU A 31 7.36 -1.25 -8.19
C LEU A 31 8.55 -0.81 -9.06
N GLY A 32 9.52 -1.69 -9.33
CA GLY A 32 10.75 -1.34 -10.04
C GLY A 32 11.64 -0.36 -9.28
N VAL A 33 11.58 -0.36 -7.94
CA VAL A 33 12.39 0.52 -7.08
C VAL A 33 13.44 -0.27 -6.30
N PRO A 34 14.56 0.35 -5.88
CA PRO A 34 15.53 -0.32 -5.02
C PRO A 34 14.91 -0.77 -3.68
N LEU A 35 15.32 -1.95 -3.18
CA LEU A 35 14.87 -2.47 -1.87
C LEU A 35 15.14 -1.48 -0.72
N ASN A 36 16.27 -0.77 -0.77
CA ASN A 36 16.60 0.26 0.22
C ASN A 36 15.55 1.38 0.26
N THR A 37 14.98 1.75 -0.89
CA THR A 37 13.91 2.76 -0.97
C THR A 37 12.67 2.30 -0.20
N VAL A 38 12.30 1.02 -0.31
CA VAL A 38 11.19 0.43 0.46
C VAL A 38 11.46 0.50 1.97
N TYR A 39 12.69 0.21 2.41
CA TYR A 39 13.05 0.35 3.83
C TYR A 39 13.01 1.79 4.31
N VAL A 40 13.48 2.75 3.49
CA VAL A 40 13.40 4.18 3.78
C VAL A 40 11.93 4.62 3.91
N TRP A 41 11.05 4.17 3.03
CA TRP A 41 9.62 4.47 3.12
C TRP A 41 9.00 3.93 4.41
N ASN A 42 9.35 2.71 4.81
CA ASN A 42 8.86 2.13 6.06
C ASN A 42 9.37 2.91 7.29
N HIS A 43 10.66 3.28 7.31
CA HIS A 43 11.23 4.10 8.38
C HIS A 43 10.56 5.48 8.47
N ARG A 44 10.29 6.09 7.32
CA ARG A 44 9.69 7.44 7.22
C ARG A 44 8.15 7.44 7.24
N ARG A 45 7.51 6.27 7.31
CA ARG A 45 6.05 6.09 7.23
C ARG A 45 5.40 6.68 5.97
N GLN A 46 6.10 6.61 4.83
CA GLN A 46 5.69 7.20 3.54
C GLN A 46 5.28 6.16 2.48
N GLY A 47 5.27 4.87 2.83
CA GLY A 47 4.99 3.77 1.91
C GLY A 47 3.65 3.07 2.18
N PRO A 48 3.40 1.96 1.47
CA PRO A 48 2.26 1.11 1.74
C PRO A 48 2.32 0.55 3.17
N ARG A 49 1.16 0.19 3.71
CA ARG A 49 1.04 -0.26 5.08
C ARG A 49 1.80 -1.58 5.28
N ALA A 50 2.84 -1.53 6.12
CA ALA A 50 3.65 -2.69 6.46
C ALA A 50 3.11 -3.42 7.70
N HIS A 51 3.07 -4.75 7.62
CA HIS A 51 2.77 -5.66 8.71
C HIS A 51 4.05 -6.31 9.20
N LYS A 52 4.31 -6.21 10.51
CA LYS A 52 5.48 -6.84 11.12
C LYS A 52 5.19 -8.31 11.42
N VAL A 53 5.95 -9.21 10.80
CA VAL A 53 5.91 -10.66 11.04
C VAL A 53 7.29 -11.10 11.52
N GLY A 54 7.47 -11.12 12.83
CA GLY A 54 8.79 -11.32 13.46
C GLY A 54 9.77 -10.20 13.06
N ARG A 55 10.87 -10.57 12.39
CA ARG A 55 11.85 -9.62 11.85
C ARG A 55 11.53 -9.11 10.44
N TYR A 56 10.52 -9.69 9.78
CA TYR A 56 10.21 -9.40 8.38
C TYR A 56 9.06 -8.41 8.24
N LEU A 57 9.18 -7.53 7.25
CA LEU A 57 8.08 -6.68 6.80
C LEU A 57 7.28 -7.42 5.73
N ARG A 58 5.97 -7.38 5.87
CA ARG A 58 5.02 -8.01 4.94
C ARG A 58 3.94 -7.03 4.54
N TYR A 59 3.45 -7.16 3.32
CA TYR A 59 2.45 -6.26 2.74
C TYR A 59 1.25 -7.05 2.24
N ARG A 60 0.07 -6.48 2.42
CA ARG A 60 -1.16 -7.01 1.83
C ARG A 60 -1.36 -6.37 0.47
N TRP A 61 -1.63 -7.18 -0.55
CA TRP A 61 -1.97 -6.71 -1.90
C TRP A 61 -2.97 -5.55 -1.92
N PRO A 62 -4.17 -5.64 -1.30
CA PRO A 62 -5.14 -4.56 -1.35
C PRO A 62 -4.65 -3.27 -0.67
N GLU A 63 -3.72 -3.35 0.28
CA GLU A 63 -3.16 -2.15 0.92
C GLU A 63 -2.07 -1.51 0.07
N VAL A 64 -1.30 -2.29 -0.69
CA VAL A 64 -0.34 -1.79 -1.68
C VAL A 64 -1.08 -1.12 -2.84
N GLU A 65 -2.12 -1.76 -3.37
CA GLU A 65 -2.99 -1.22 -4.41
C GLU A 65 -3.63 0.10 -3.96
N ALA A 66 -4.24 0.14 -2.77
CA ALA A 66 -4.84 1.35 -2.23
C ALA A 66 -3.82 2.48 -2.02
N TRP A 67 -2.58 2.15 -1.64
CA TRP A 67 -1.50 3.13 -1.53
C TRP A 67 -1.10 3.69 -2.90
N LEU A 68 -0.99 2.85 -3.93
CA LEU A 68 -0.69 3.28 -5.29
C LEU A 68 -1.76 4.23 -5.84
N GLU A 69 -3.03 3.90 -5.65
CA GLU A 69 -4.15 4.77 -6.01
C GLU A 69 -4.08 6.12 -5.29
N ALA A 70 -3.69 6.13 -4.02
CA ALA A 70 -3.49 7.37 -3.26
C ALA A 70 -2.25 8.18 -3.69
N GLN A 71 -1.29 7.56 -4.38
CA GLN A 71 -0.11 8.23 -4.94
C GLN A 71 -0.32 8.70 -6.39
N ALA A 72 -1.44 8.31 -7.03
CA ALA A 72 -1.74 8.73 -8.38
C ALA A 72 -1.84 10.27 -8.42
N VAL A 73 -0.89 10.88 -9.12
CA VAL A 73 -0.95 12.31 -9.40
C VAL A 73 -1.98 12.52 -10.50
N ASP A 74 -3.11 13.13 -10.15
CA ASP A 74 -4.09 13.57 -11.13
C ASP A 74 -3.43 14.63 -12.02
N ARG A 75 -2.98 14.21 -13.20
CA ARG A 75 -2.60 15.12 -14.26
C ARG A 75 -3.85 15.39 -15.09
N ALA A 76 -4.59 16.42 -14.72
CA ALA A 76 -5.56 17.03 -15.62
C ALA A 76 -4.81 17.47 -16.89
N VAL A 77 -5.23 16.91 -18.03
CA VAL A 77 -4.83 17.34 -19.39
C VAL A 77 -5.87 18.33 -19.88
#